data_AF-A0A7Z7VNQ9-F1
#
_entry.id   AF-A0A7Z7VNQ9-F1
#
_cell.length_a   1.000
_cell.length_b   1.000
_cell.length_c   1.000
_cell.angle_alpha   90.00
_cell.angle_beta   90.00
_cell.angle_gamma   90.00
#
_symmetry.space_group_name_H-M   'P 1'
#
loop_
_entity.id
_entity.type
_entity.pdbx_description
1 polymer ?
#
loop_
_entity_poly.entity_id
_entity_poly.type
_entity_poly.pdbx_seq_one_letter_code
_entity_poly.pdbx_strand_id
1 'polypeptide(L)'
;MKRKNIDLKKAMSLFGLESLDGISLRALKRLYKRAVFKVHPDKGGNKEDAQLLNTAYSALLDHGVFLVGADDEESNVQQTKSDTTDSSTDDKWFYDRNNGHPLHACHLASMYTLDSLIQQTFNVVSSDASFYKVFGTYTGKPDRHFYMKNGEQHLAISGREESLSITDVTNAGKARKQCVELSLNITNYNPNYPRTNQSFARVLCDWFGSRIMSDEFRFGWVFNHLMSCVHHARHSGSFRVHDVVYTAHKDSWNEWVDVKVSGHLVRIYVNECPSQDFLTPFTLNEWKPLDELPSRWTIKHLVRLLVNGQFHHIKRDYYYTDDYAYDAACGYRKGYIDNPLHVACQWVGEKKRSCTSLHFSDDRRLSFGFHSNDSSSLIVDLNNRFLLEDVNTEVAFYEETFLKLSA
;
A
#
# COMPACT_ATOMS: atom_id res chain seq x y z
N MET A 1 36.62 -10.56 0.31
CA MET A 1 36.36 -12.01 0.49
C MET A 1 36.23 -12.61 -0.90
N LYS A 2 37.12 -13.52 -1.33
CA LYS A 2 36.98 -14.17 -2.64
C LYS A 2 35.69 -15.00 -2.61
N ARG A 3 34.71 -14.71 -3.49
CA ARG A 3 33.51 -15.56 -3.64
C ARG A 3 34.02 -16.98 -3.91
N LYS A 4 33.67 -17.95 -3.06
CA LYS A 4 33.93 -19.37 -3.36
C LYS A 4 33.07 -19.69 -4.58
N ASN A 5 33.71 -19.82 -5.74
CA ASN A 5 33.02 -20.22 -6.95
C ASN A 5 32.54 -21.66 -6.75
N ILE A 6 31.24 -21.87 -6.71
CA ILE A 6 30.65 -23.20 -6.57
C ILE A 6 30.67 -23.85 -7.95
N ASP A 7 31.11 -25.11 -8.01
CA ASP A 7 31.08 -25.88 -9.26
C ASP A 7 29.64 -26.03 -9.77
N LEU A 8 29.44 -25.92 -11.09
CA LEU A 8 28.11 -25.93 -11.71
C LEU A 8 27.37 -27.24 -11.42
N LYS A 9 28.04 -28.39 -11.50
CA LYS A 9 27.41 -29.70 -11.19
C LYS A 9 26.97 -29.75 -9.74
N LYS A 10 27.79 -29.22 -8.83
CA LYS A 10 27.43 -29.10 -7.42
C LYS A 10 26.22 -28.19 -7.22
N ALA A 11 26.17 -27.05 -7.90
CA ALA A 11 25.01 -26.14 -7.85
C ALA A 11 23.73 -26.83 -8.35
N MET A 12 23.80 -27.57 -9.46
CA MET A 12 22.66 -28.33 -10.00
C MET A 12 22.20 -29.41 -9.03
N SER A 13 23.14 -30.15 -8.42
CA SER A 13 22.80 -31.21 -7.46
C SER A 13 22.05 -30.70 -6.22
N LEU A 14 22.33 -29.46 -5.78
CA LEU A 14 21.62 -28.83 -4.66
C LEU A 14 20.14 -28.57 -4.94
N PHE A 15 19.75 -28.48 -6.22
CA PHE A 15 18.35 -28.35 -6.64
C PHE A 15 17.77 -29.65 -7.23
N GLY A 16 18.51 -30.76 -7.16
CA GLY A 16 18.09 -32.04 -7.72
C GLY A 16 18.01 -32.04 -9.25
N LEU A 17 18.89 -31.30 -9.92
CA LEU A 17 18.92 -31.17 -11.37
C LEU A 17 20.04 -32.01 -11.98
N GLU A 18 19.71 -32.76 -13.03
CA GLU A 18 20.67 -33.54 -13.83
C GLU A 18 21.21 -32.74 -15.03
N SER A 19 20.37 -31.90 -15.64
CA SER A 19 20.72 -30.95 -16.71
C SER A 19 19.99 -29.62 -16.50
N LEU A 20 20.52 -28.54 -17.08
CA LEU A 20 19.82 -27.24 -17.21
C LEU A 20 18.97 -27.17 -18.49
N ASP A 21 19.13 -28.13 -19.41
CA ASP A 21 18.41 -28.15 -20.68
C ASP A 21 16.89 -28.22 -20.45
N GLY A 22 16.15 -27.28 -21.05
CA GLY A 22 14.69 -27.22 -20.95
C GLY A 22 14.13 -26.68 -19.62
N ILE A 23 14.98 -26.33 -18.66
CA ILE A 23 14.53 -25.65 -17.45
C ILE A 23 14.31 -24.18 -17.77
N SER A 24 13.10 -23.67 -17.55
CA SER A 24 12.84 -22.24 -17.67
C SER A 24 13.35 -21.47 -16.44
N LEU A 25 13.68 -20.19 -16.59
CA LEU A 25 14.01 -19.31 -15.46
C LEU A 25 12.92 -19.34 -14.37
N ARG A 26 11.65 -19.46 -14.78
CA ARG A 26 10.51 -19.61 -13.87
C ARG A 26 10.58 -20.92 -13.08
N ALA A 27 10.93 -22.03 -13.73
CA ALA A 27 11.09 -23.32 -13.07
C ALA A 27 12.29 -23.30 -12.10
N LEU A 28 13.42 -22.71 -12.50
CA LEU A 28 14.59 -22.56 -11.63
C LEU A 28 14.29 -21.69 -10.41
N LYS A 29 13.61 -20.54 -10.58
CA LYS A 29 13.12 -19.68 -9.48
C LYS A 29 12.24 -20.47 -8.49
N ARG A 30 11.37 -21.36 -8.99
CA ARG A 30 10.53 -22.22 -8.13
C ARG A 30 11.36 -23.23 -7.34
N LEU A 31 12.33 -23.88 -7.97
CA LEU A 31 13.23 -24.83 -7.30
C LEU A 31 14.06 -24.16 -6.21
N TYR A 32 14.61 -22.98 -6.52
CA TYR A 32 15.37 -22.20 -5.56
C TYR A 32 14.54 -21.84 -4.33
N LYS A 33 13.35 -21.29 -4.53
CA LYS A 33 12.43 -20.99 -3.43
C LYS A 33 12.20 -22.22 -2.55
N ARG A 34 11.85 -23.36 -3.15
CA ARG A 34 11.59 -24.62 -2.43
C ARG A 34 12.80 -25.06 -1.59
N ALA A 35 14.01 -24.93 -2.12
CA ALA A 35 15.21 -25.33 -1.41
C ALA A 35 15.57 -24.35 -0.28
N VAL A 36 15.55 -23.03 -0.54
CA VAL A 36 15.90 -22.01 0.46
C VAL A 36 14.98 -22.05 1.66
N PHE A 37 13.69 -22.36 1.47
CA PHE A 37 12.73 -22.45 2.58
C PHE A 37 13.05 -23.57 3.57
N LYS A 38 13.66 -24.67 3.13
CA LYS A 38 13.99 -25.80 4.01
C LYS A 38 15.16 -25.50 4.94
N VAL A 39 16.05 -24.60 4.53
CA VAL A 39 17.30 -24.32 5.24
C VAL A 39 17.34 -22.90 5.80
N HIS A 40 16.25 -22.16 5.74
CA HIS A 40 16.19 -20.78 6.20
C HIS A 40 16.39 -20.70 7.73
N PRO A 41 17.28 -19.84 8.25
CA PRO A 41 17.53 -19.71 9.69
C PRO A 41 16.28 -19.44 10.54
N ASP A 42 15.39 -18.57 10.05
CA ASP A 42 14.13 -18.25 10.75
C ASP A 42 13.15 -19.42 10.83
N LYS A 43 13.42 -20.51 10.11
CA LYS A 43 12.64 -21.76 10.13
C LYS A 43 13.42 -22.90 10.80
N GLY A 44 14.44 -22.57 11.60
CA GLY A 44 15.30 -23.55 12.28
C GLY A 44 16.37 -24.18 11.37
N GLY A 45 16.55 -23.67 10.16
CA GLY A 45 17.57 -24.12 9.23
C GLY A 45 18.96 -23.54 9.50
N ASN A 46 19.99 -24.06 8.83
CA ASN A 46 21.36 -23.59 8.98
C ASN A 46 21.66 -22.41 8.03
N LYS A 47 22.20 -21.32 8.58
CA LYS A 47 22.63 -20.13 7.82
C LYS A 47 23.65 -20.44 6.73
N GLU A 48 24.56 -21.39 6.97
CA GLU A 48 25.57 -21.81 5.99
C GLU A 48 24.93 -22.51 4.79
N ASP A 49 23.89 -23.32 5.03
CA ASP A 49 23.15 -24.03 3.97
C ASP A 49 22.33 -23.05 3.12
N ALA A 50 21.69 -22.06 3.74
CA ALA A 50 21.01 -20.99 3.02
C ALA A 50 21.98 -20.19 2.14
N GLN A 51 23.16 -19.84 2.66
CA GLN A 51 24.21 -19.17 1.88
C GLN A 51 24.73 -20.04 0.73
N LEU A 52 24.85 -21.35 0.95
CA LEU A 52 25.27 -22.30 -0.08
C LEU A 52 24.24 -22.36 -1.22
N LEU A 53 22.94 -22.41 -0.90
CA LEU A 53 21.87 -22.38 -1.91
C LEU A 53 21.81 -21.06 -2.67
N ASN A 54 22.01 -19.93 -2.01
CA ASN A 54 22.05 -18.63 -2.69
C ASN A 54 23.21 -18.59 -3.69
N THR A 55 24.39 -19.07 -3.28
CA THR A 55 25.58 -19.14 -4.15
C THR A 55 25.35 -20.10 -5.33
N ALA A 56 24.72 -21.24 -5.07
CA ALA A 56 24.34 -22.21 -6.10
C ALA A 56 23.36 -21.63 -7.11
N TYR A 57 22.31 -20.95 -6.64
CA TYR A 57 21.32 -20.33 -7.51
C TYR A 57 21.92 -19.23 -8.39
N SER A 58 22.77 -18.36 -7.82
CA SER A 58 23.51 -17.36 -8.62
C SER A 58 24.37 -18.02 -9.69
N ALA A 59 25.14 -19.06 -9.36
CA ALA A 59 25.94 -19.77 -10.35
C ALA A 59 25.10 -20.40 -11.47
N LEU A 60 23.88 -20.87 -11.17
CA LEU A 60 22.96 -21.38 -12.19
C LEU A 60 22.32 -20.28 -13.04
N LEU A 61 22.12 -19.09 -12.49
CA LEU A 61 21.70 -17.92 -13.27
C LEU A 61 22.80 -17.44 -14.20
N ASP A 62 24.06 -17.44 -13.73
CA ASP A 62 25.23 -17.02 -14.52
C ASP A 62 25.54 -18.01 -15.66
N HIS A 63 25.33 -19.32 -15.42
CA HIS A 63 25.56 -20.37 -16.42
C HIS A 63 24.37 -20.70 -17.30
N GLY A 64 23.16 -20.54 -16.79
CA GLY A 64 21.96 -20.68 -17.60
C GLY A 64 21.90 -19.51 -18.56
N VAL A 65 22.19 -19.75 -19.84
CA VAL A 65 21.85 -18.83 -20.93
C VAL A 65 20.32 -18.81 -21.07
N PHE A 66 19.63 -18.34 -20.03
CA PHE A 66 18.27 -17.88 -20.13
C PHE A 66 18.40 -16.64 -20.99
N LEU A 67 18.10 -16.76 -22.29
CA LEU A 67 18.09 -15.66 -23.24
C LEU A 67 17.07 -14.60 -22.77
N VAL A 68 17.47 -13.82 -21.78
CA VAL A 68 17.11 -12.42 -21.63
C VAL A 68 17.97 -11.73 -22.67
N GLY A 69 17.34 -10.99 -23.57
CA GLY A 69 18.01 -10.31 -24.68
C GLY A 69 19.32 -9.67 -24.23
N ALA A 70 20.37 -9.99 -24.99
CA ALA A 70 21.72 -9.50 -24.82
C ALA A 70 21.73 -7.96 -24.73
N ASP A 71 22.35 -7.42 -23.69
CA ASP A 71 23.59 -6.65 -23.79
C ASP A 71 24.04 -6.21 -22.37
N ASP A 72 25.36 -6.20 -22.22
CA ASP A 72 26.21 -5.46 -21.28
C ASP A 72 26.72 -6.08 -19.96
N GLU A 73 28.02 -5.79 -19.80
CA GLU A 73 29.08 -6.40 -19.01
C GLU A 73 29.14 -5.96 -17.53
N GLU A 74 29.94 -6.75 -16.80
CA GLU A 74 30.29 -6.73 -15.39
C GLU A 74 30.54 -5.35 -14.73
N SER A 75 30.07 -5.21 -13.48
CA SER A 75 30.76 -4.35 -12.49
C SER A 75 30.71 -4.91 -11.07
N ASN A 76 31.86 -4.75 -10.41
CA ASN A 76 32.32 -5.42 -9.20
C ASN A 76 32.12 -4.48 -8.00
N VAL A 77 31.28 -4.83 -7.02
CA VAL A 77 31.04 -4.01 -5.81
C VAL A 77 31.71 -4.64 -4.59
N GLN A 78 32.70 -3.92 -4.05
CA GLN A 78 33.37 -4.22 -2.78
C GLN A 78 32.46 -3.83 -1.60
N GLN A 79 32.18 -4.78 -0.71
CA GLN A 79 31.58 -4.54 0.61
C GLN A 79 32.68 -4.34 1.67
N THR A 80 32.66 -3.20 2.34
CA THR A 80 33.40 -2.91 3.57
C THR A 80 32.65 -3.50 4.78
N LYS A 81 33.39 -4.20 5.66
CA LYS A 81 32.92 -4.70 6.96
C LYS A 81 33.22 -3.66 8.05
N SER A 82 32.25 -3.38 8.91
CA SER A 82 32.46 -2.70 10.19
C SER A 82 32.03 -3.63 11.32
N ASP A 83 32.95 -3.90 12.24
CA ASP A 83 32.70 -4.62 13.50
C ASP A 83 32.08 -3.66 14.52
N THR A 84 30.99 -4.07 15.17
CA THR A 84 30.55 -3.48 16.44
C THR A 84 30.06 -4.56 17.39
N THR A 85 30.57 -4.43 18.61
CA THR A 85 30.40 -5.28 19.80
C THR A 85 29.01 -5.21 20.42
N ASP A 86 28.61 -6.32 21.03
CA ASP A 86 27.36 -6.54 21.76
C ASP A 86 27.16 -5.58 22.95
N SER A 87 26.01 -4.90 22.96
CA SER A 87 25.32 -4.55 24.20
C SER A 87 23.82 -4.81 24.04
N SER A 88 23.26 -5.48 25.05
CA SER A 88 21.87 -5.87 25.19
C SER A 88 21.03 -4.71 25.69
N THR A 89 19.91 -4.40 25.01
CA THR A 89 18.52 -4.56 25.50
C THR A 89 17.55 -3.87 24.53
N ASP A 90 16.62 -4.65 23.98
CA ASP A 90 15.34 -4.30 23.34
C ASP A 90 15.21 -3.35 22.14
N ASP A 91 16.23 -2.60 21.70
CA ASP A 91 16.15 -1.80 20.46
C ASP A 91 16.60 -2.55 19.18
N LYS A 92 17.09 -3.79 19.32
CA LYS A 92 17.55 -4.66 18.20
C LYS A 92 16.43 -5.08 17.23
N TRP A 93 15.16 -4.90 17.60
CA TRP A 93 14.02 -5.52 16.93
C TRP A 93 13.81 -5.06 15.47
N PHE A 94 14.15 -3.82 15.12
CA PHE A 94 13.99 -3.32 13.74
C PHE A 94 15.20 -3.56 12.84
N TYR A 95 16.43 -3.54 13.37
CA TYR A 95 17.64 -3.75 12.58
C TYR A 95 17.87 -5.23 12.23
N ASP A 96 17.59 -6.14 13.17
CA ASP A 96 17.75 -7.59 12.95
C ASP A 96 16.72 -8.15 11.96
N ARG A 97 15.54 -7.51 11.84
CA ARG A 97 14.53 -7.87 10.82
C ARG A 97 15.04 -7.72 9.39
N ASN A 98 16.04 -6.88 9.15
CA ASN A 98 16.59 -6.65 7.82
C ASN A 98 17.74 -7.59 7.50
N ASN A 99 18.64 -7.86 8.45
CA ASN A 99 19.78 -8.75 8.21
C ASN A 99 19.35 -10.23 8.18
N GLY A 100 18.69 -10.64 7.09
CA GLY A 100 18.14 -11.99 6.92
C GLY A 100 16.73 -12.02 6.34
N HIS A 101 16.09 -10.87 6.09
CA HIS A 101 14.74 -10.86 5.55
C HIS A 101 14.68 -11.67 4.24
N PRO A 102 13.71 -12.59 4.04
CA PRO A 102 13.65 -13.42 2.84
C PRO A 102 13.62 -12.59 1.53
N LEU A 103 13.02 -11.40 1.58
CA LEU A 103 12.99 -10.47 0.43
C LEU A 103 14.36 -9.90 0.04
N HIS A 104 15.38 -9.93 0.91
CA HIS A 104 16.74 -9.51 0.56
C HIS A 104 17.39 -10.41 -0.48
N ALA A 105 17.10 -11.72 -0.42
CA ALA A 105 17.73 -12.72 -1.25
C ALA A 105 16.77 -13.26 -2.33
N CYS A 106 15.50 -12.86 -2.29
CA CYS A 106 14.52 -13.31 -3.26
C CYS A 106 14.13 -12.16 -4.21
N HIS A 107 14.13 -12.46 -5.51
CA HIS A 107 13.73 -11.51 -6.57
C HIS A 107 12.20 -11.35 -6.63
N LEU A 108 11.52 -11.25 -5.49
CA LEU A 108 10.06 -11.08 -5.40
C LEU A 108 9.70 -9.64 -5.06
N ALA A 109 8.54 -9.24 -5.57
CA ALA A 109 7.95 -7.95 -5.23
C ALA A 109 7.42 -7.93 -3.79
N SER A 110 6.84 -9.05 -3.34
CA SER A 110 6.36 -9.27 -1.97
C SER A 110 6.27 -10.77 -1.67
N MET A 111 6.17 -11.11 -0.38
CA MET A 111 5.87 -12.47 0.11
C MET A 111 4.37 -12.78 0.07
N TYR A 112 3.55 -11.77 -0.18
CA TYR A 112 2.09 -11.86 -0.23
C TYR A 112 1.58 -11.74 -1.67
N THR A 113 0.41 -12.32 -1.91
CA THR A 113 -0.42 -12.12 -3.09
C THR A 113 -0.94 -10.70 -3.15
N LEU A 114 -1.34 -10.27 -4.36
CA LEU A 114 -1.98 -8.97 -4.53
C LEU A 114 -3.25 -8.84 -3.65
N ASP A 115 -4.05 -9.90 -3.54
CA ASP A 115 -5.28 -9.89 -2.73
C ASP A 115 -4.98 -9.73 -1.23
N SER A 116 -4.00 -10.46 -0.69
CA SER A 116 -3.56 -10.29 0.69
C SER A 116 -3.00 -8.88 0.95
N LEU A 117 -2.26 -8.32 -0.01
CA LEU A 117 -1.78 -6.94 0.07
C LEU A 117 -2.94 -5.93 0.07
N ILE A 118 -3.95 -6.14 -0.77
CA ILE A 118 -5.17 -5.32 -0.82
C ILE A 118 -5.89 -5.32 0.52
N GLN A 119 -6.09 -6.50 1.12
CA GLN A 119 -6.76 -6.64 2.41
C GLN A 119 -5.98 -5.97 3.55
N GLN A 120 -4.65 -6.02 3.51
CA GLN A 120 -3.79 -5.34 4.47
C GLN A 120 -3.78 -3.82 4.29
N THR A 121 -3.88 -3.35 3.04
CA THR A 121 -3.78 -1.92 2.71
C THR A 121 -5.09 -1.17 2.86
N PHE A 122 -6.20 -1.75 2.41
CA PHE A 122 -7.48 -1.07 2.30
C PHE A 122 -8.48 -1.65 3.30
N ASN A 123 -9.13 -0.78 4.07
CA ASN A 123 -10.22 -1.20 4.96
C ASN A 123 -11.51 -1.36 4.14
N VAL A 124 -11.60 -2.47 3.39
CA VAL A 124 -12.80 -2.79 2.63
C VAL A 124 -13.88 -3.25 3.59
N VAL A 125 -15.02 -2.56 3.58
CA VAL A 125 -16.20 -2.94 4.35
C VAL A 125 -17.30 -3.40 3.40
N SER A 126 -18.16 -4.29 3.91
CA SER A 126 -19.32 -4.76 3.17
C SER A 126 -20.31 -3.61 2.90
N SER A 127 -21.11 -3.74 1.85
CA SER A 127 -22.08 -2.71 1.43
C SER A 127 -23.17 -2.43 2.46
N ASP A 128 -23.41 -3.40 3.34
CA ASP A 128 -24.34 -3.40 4.46
C ASP A 128 -23.68 -3.03 5.79
N ALA A 129 -22.39 -2.64 5.77
CA ALA A 129 -21.70 -2.22 6.99
C ALA A 129 -22.42 -1.03 7.61
N SER A 130 -22.85 -1.22 8.87
CA SER A 130 -23.56 -0.17 9.59
C SER A 130 -22.69 1.08 9.74
N PHE A 131 -23.35 2.22 9.76
CA PHE A 131 -22.71 3.52 9.98
C PHE A 131 -21.82 3.52 11.24
N TYR A 132 -22.31 2.90 12.33
CA TYR A 132 -21.56 2.76 13.57
C TYR A 132 -20.32 1.88 13.45
N LYS A 133 -20.31 0.89 12.55
CA LYS A 133 -19.12 0.08 12.31
C LYS A 133 -18.01 0.92 11.69
N VAL A 134 -18.35 1.81 10.76
CA VAL A 134 -17.39 2.75 10.15
C VAL A 134 -16.93 3.79 11.17
N PHE A 135 -17.86 4.34 11.96
CA PHE A 135 -17.55 5.43 12.89
C PHE A 135 -16.95 5.01 14.23
N GLY A 136 -17.38 3.87 14.77
CA GLY A 136 -16.87 3.31 16.02
C GLY A 136 -15.40 2.91 15.93
N THR A 137 -14.90 2.61 14.73
CA THR A 137 -13.48 2.31 14.49
C THR A 137 -12.58 3.54 14.38
N TYR A 138 -13.12 4.78 14.37
CA TYR A 138 -12.30 6.00 14.27
C TYR A 138 -11.57 6.38 15.56
N THR A 139 -11.87 5.74 16.69
CA THR A 139 -11.20 6.03 17.97
C THR A 139 -9.74 5.56 17.94
N GLY A 140 -8.84 6.31 17.28
CA GLY A 140 -7.39 6.17 17.42
C GLY A 140 -6.54 6.24 16.14
N LYS A 141 -7.11 6.30 14.92
CA LYS A 141 -6.30 6.42 13.67
C LYS A 141 -6.96 7.35 12.64
N PRO A 142 -6.65 8.67 12.66
CA PRO A 142 -7.42 9.72 11.98
C PRO A 142 -7.35 9.77 10.44
N ASP A 143 -6.65 8.85 9.77
CA ASP A 143 -6.40 8.91 8.31
C ASP A 143 -6.72 7.60 7.57
N ARG A 144 -7.56 6.74 8.15
CA ARG A 144 -7.98 5.50 7.48
C ARG A 144 -9.26 5.73 6.67
N HIS A 145 -9.13 5.58 5.35
CA HIS A 145 -10.29 5.44 4.48
C HIS A 145 -10.90 4.05 4.64
N PHE A 146 -12.23 4.00 4.66
CA PHE A 146 -13.03 2.81 4.45
C PHE A 146 -13.50 2.78 3.01
N TYR A 147 -13.45 1.61 2.38
CA TYR A 147 -13.84 1.43 1.00
C TYR A 147 -15.03 0.49 0.93
N MET A 148 -16.05 0.84 0.14
CA MET A 148 -17.20 -0.03 -0.06
C MET A 148 -17.70 0.01 -1.49
N LYS A 149 -18.29 -1.10 -1.92
CA LYS A 149 -19.09 -1.17 -3.14
C LYS A 149 -20.56 -0.98 -2.79
N ASN A 150 -21.28 -0.20 -3.59
CA ASN A 150 -22.71 0.01 -3.50
C ASN A 150 -23.33 -0.11 -4.91
N GLY A 151 -23.63 -1.34 -5.32
CA GLY A 151 -23.96 -1.63 -6.72
C GLY A 151 -22.75 -1.32 -7.63
N GLU A 152 -22.95 -0.48 -8.64
CA GLU A 152 -21.89 -0.01 -9.54
C GLU A 152 -21.08 1.16 -8.95
N GLN A 153 -21.59 1.81 -7.90
CA GLN A 153 -20.93 2.93 -7.25
C GLN A 153 -19.91 2.42 -6.22
N HIS A 154 -18.71 2.99 -6.22
CA HIS A 154 -17.68 2.71 -5.23
C HIS A 154 -17.40 3.95 -4.39
N LEU A 155 -17.35 3.79 -3.07
CA LEU A 155 -17.17 4.90 -2.13
C LEU A 155 -15.90 4.72 -1.31
N ALA A 156 -15.19 5.83 -1.07
CA ALA A 156 -14.18 5.96 -0.05
C ALA A 156 -14.69 6.93 1.03
N ILE A 157 -14.60 6.53 2.29
CA ILE A 157 -15.13 7.29 3.43
C ILE A 157 -13.99 7.52 4.42
N SER A 158 -13.74 8.77 4.78
CA SER A 158 -12.83 9.14 5.88
C SER A 158 -13.55 10.08 6.83
N GLY A 159 -13.22 10.02 8.11
CA GLY A 159 -13.89 10.78 9.14
C GLY A 159 -12.95 11.14 10.28
N ARG A 160 -13.23 12.27 10.90
CA ARG A 160 -12.64 12.75 12.16
C ARG A 160 -13.78 13.15 13.09
N GLU A 161 -13.46 13.62 14.29
CA GLU A 161 -14.47 13.98 15.30
C GLU A 161 -15.50 15.00 14.78
N GLU A 162 -15.07 15.96 13.97
CA GLU A 162 -15.89 17.07 13.47
C GLU A 162 -16.08 17.10 11.95
N SER A 163 -15.52 16.13 11.22
CA SER A 163 -15.59 16.10 9.76
C SER A 163 -15.79 14.71 9.19
N LEU A 164 -16.41 14.65 8.02
CA LEU A 164 -16.63 13.44 7.24
C LEU A 164 -16.41 13.77 5.76
N SER A 165 -15.57 12.99 5.09
CA SER A 165 -15.46 12.97 3.64
C SER A 165 -16.06 11.68 3.09
N ILE A 166 -16.93 11.81 2.10
CA ILE A 166 -17.44 10.69 1.29
C ILE A 166 -17.08 10.99 -0.16
N THR A 167 -16.22 10.18 -0.74
CA THR A 167 -15.79 10.31 -2.14
C THR A 167 -16.37 9.19 -2.99
N ASP A 168 -17.02 9.54 -4.09
CA ASP A 168 -17.32 8.61 -5.17
C ASP A 168 -16.05 8.32 -5.96
N VAL A 169 -15.50 7.14 -5.74
CA VAL A 169 -14.25 6.65 -6.33
C VAL A 169 -14.48 5.63 -7.45
N THR A 170 -15.70 5.57 -8.01
CA THR A 170 -16.05 4.69 -9.14
C THR A 170 -15.13 4.92 -10.36
N ASN A 171 -14.61 6.14 -10.48
CA ASN A 171 -13.71 6.54 -11.57
C ASN A 171 -12.23 6.52 -11.21
N ALA A 172 -11.84 6.12 -9.99
CA ALA A 172 -10.45 6.18 -9.55
C ALA A 172 -9.49 5.43 -10.50
N GLY A 173 -8.34 6.05 -10.81
CA GLY A 173 -7.35 5.52 -11.76
C GLY A 173 -7.67 5.76 -13.25
N LYS A 174 -8.92 6.09 -13.61
CA LYS A 174 -9.31 6.28 -15.02
C LYS A 174 -8.70 7.58 -15.59
N ALA A 175 -8.35 7.59 -16.88
CA ALA A 175 -7.79 8.78 -17.50
C ALA A 175 -8.86 9.86 -17.72
N ARG A 176 -8.53 11.13 -17.37
CA ARG A 176 -9.38 12.32 -17.63
C ARG A 176 -10.80 12.23 -17.04
N LYS A 177 -10.96 11.50 -15.94
CA LYS A 177 -12.20 11.46 -15.16
C LYS A 177 -12.01 12.16 -13.82
N GLN A 178 -13.10 12.45 -13.14
CA GLN A 178 -13.12 13.00 -11.79
C GLN A 178 -13.79 12.02 -10.83
N CYS A 179 -13.37 12.09 -9.57
CA CYS A 179 -14.03 11.55 -8.40
C CYS A 179 -14.70 12.72 -7.68
N VAL A 180 -15.96 12.56 -7.28
CA VAL A 180 -16.70 13.62 -6.59
C VAL A 180 -16.62 13.37 -5.11
N GLU A 181 -16.13 14.35 -4.36
CA GLU A 181 -16.04 14.32 -2.91
C GLU A 181 -17.09 15.24 -2.27
N LEU A 182 -17.82 14.69 -1.30
CA LEU A 182 -18.59 15.45 -0.32
C LEU A 182 -17.77 15.58 0.96
N SER A 183 -17.35 16.81 1.28
CA SER A 183 -16.65 17.14 2.52
C SER A 183 -17.60 17.86 3.48
N LEU A 184 -18.00 17.19 4.55
CA LEU A 184 -18.89 17.69 5.58
C LEU A 184 -18.09 18.09 6.83
N ASN A 185 -18.31 19.30 7.34
CA ASN A 185 -17.63 19.80 8.53
C ASN A 185 -18.64 20.42 9.50
N ILE A 186 -18.61 20.02 10.76
CA ILE A 186 -19.38 20.70 11.81
C ILE A 186 -18.68 22.01 12.11
N THR A 187 -19.35 23.12 11.81
CA THR A 187 -18.81 24.47 12.09
C THR A 187 -19.35 25.01 13.41
N ASN A 188 -20.49 24.50 13.88
CA ASN A 188 -21.04 24.87 15.16
C ASN A 188 -21.88 23.72 15.74
N TYR A 189 -21.61 23.33 16.98
CA TYR A 189 -22.48 22.45 17.73
C TYR A 189 -23.66 23.22 18.32
N ASN A 190 -24.79 22.54 18.52
CA ASN A 190 -25.87 23.08 19.32
C ASN A 190 -25.31 23.47 20.72
N PRO A 191 -25.52 24.71 21.21
CA PRO A 191 -25.00 25.15 22.51
C PRO A 191 -25.49 24.29 23.69
N ASN A 192 -26.64 23.64 23.54
CA ASN A 192 -27.21 22.74 24.55
C ASN A 192 -26.66 21.30 24.44
N TYR A 193 -25.76 21.04 23.49
CA TYR A 193 -25.17 19.71 23.28
C TYR A 193 -23.96 19.51 24.20
N PRO A 194 -23.97 18.51 25.11
CA PRO A 194 -22.84 18.23 25.98
C PRO A 194 -21.57 17.96 25.19
N ARG A 195 -20.41 18.47 25.64
CA ARG A 195 -19.12 18.23 24.98
C ARG A 195 -18.81 16.75 24.79
N THR A 196 -19.18 15.90 25.74
CA THR A 196 -18.99 14.43 25.65
C THR A 196 -19.77 13.79 24.51
N ASN A 197 -20.78 14.48 23.97
CA ASN A 197 -21.60 13.99 22.87
C ASN A 197 -21.20 14.61 21.53
N GLN A 198 -20.34 15.63 21.52
CA GLN A 198 -19.89 16.32 20.31
C GLN A 198 -19.09 15.35 19.43
N SER A 199 -19.78 14.75 18.48
CA SER A 199 -19.19 13.85 17.49
C SER A 199 -20.02 13.90 16.22
N PHE A 200 -19.35 13.78 15.09
CA PHE A 200 -20.01 13.77 13.78
C PHE A 200 -21.05 12.66 13.66
N ALA A 201 -20.77 11.49 14.24
CA ALA A 201 -21.69 10.36 14.26
C ALA A 201 -23.04 10.70 14.91
N ARG A 202 -23.03 11.46 16.00
CA ARG A 202 -24.26 11.87 16.71
C ARG A 202 -25.04 12.92 15.93
N VAL A 203 -24.35 13.91 15.35
CA VAL A 203 -25.00 14.92 14.48
C VAL A 203 -25.67 14.26 13.28
N LEU A 204 -25.05 13.23 12.70
CA LEU A 204 -25.69 12.47 11.63
C LEU A 204 -26.92 11.71 12.11
N CYS A 205 -26.89 11.11 13.31
CA CYS A 205 -28.07 10.49 13.94
C CYS A 205 -29.22 11.49 14.07
N ASP A 206 -28.93 12.72 14.49
CA ASP A 206 -29.92 13.79 14.61
C ASP A 206 -30.43 14.25 13.23
N TRP A 207 -29.59 14.19 12.19
CA TRP A 207 -29.93 14.58 10.82
C TRP A 207 -30.88 13.57 10.16
N PHE A 208 -30.49 12.30 10.14
CA PHE A 208 -31.22 11.27 9.41
C PHE A 208 -32.22 10.51 10.29
N GLY A 209 -32.19 10.75 11.61
CA GLY A 209 -33.13 10.17 12.57
C GLY A 209 -33.09 8.65 12.61
N SER A 210 -34.26 8.03 12.75
CA SER A 210 -34.42 6.57 12.74
C SER A 210 -33.97 5.92 11.42
N ARG A 211 -33.81 6.69 10.33
CA ARG A 211 -33.33 6.14 9.07
C ARG A 211 -31.89 5.67 9.16
N ILE A 212 -31.06 6.17 10.08
CA ILE A 212 -29.71 5.63 10.32
C ILE A 212 -29.73 4.24 10.96
N MET A 213 -30.80 3.93 11.68
CA MET A 213 -30.93 2.70 12.45
C MET A 213 -31.59 1.58 11.64
N SER A 214 -32.10 1.85 10.45
CA SER A 214 -32.60 0.79 9.58
C SER A 214 -31.45 0.15 8.80
N ASP A 215 -31.58 -1.16 8.53
CA ASP A 215 -30.67 -1.91 7.65
C ASP A 215 -30.64 -1.37 6.21
N GLU A 216 -31.52 -0.42 5.89
CA GLU A 216 -31.59 0.29 4.62
C GLU A 216 -30.62 1.49 4.54
N PHE A 217 -30.03 1.93 5.66
CA PHE A 217 -29.10 3.05 5.65
C PHE A 217 -27.75 2.67 5.04
N ARG A 218 -27.54 3.10 3.80
CA ARG A 218 -26.30 2.85 3.05
C ARG A 218 -25.61 4.17 2.74
N PHE A 219 -24.30 4.24 2.87
CA PHE A 219 -23.53 5.45 2.55
C PHE A 219 -23.73 5.92 1.11
N GLY A 220 -24.02 5.03 0.17
CA GLY A 220 -24.38 5.46 -1.19
C GLY A 220 -25.72 6.16 -1.29
N TRP A 221 -26.72 5.76 -0.50
CA TRP A 221 -27.95 6.54 -0.39
C TRP A 221 -27.66 7.91 0.22
N VAL A 222 -26.88 7.98 1.30
CA VAL A 222 -26.49 9.24 1.95
C VAL A 222 -25.80 10.17 0.96
N PHE A 223 -24.80 9.67 0.25
CA PHE A 223 -24.06 10.43 -0.75
C PHE A 223 -24.99 11.01 -1.82
N ASN A 224 -25.82 10.16 -2.44
CA ASN A 224 -26.72 10.58 -3.51
C ASN A 224 -27.81 11.55 -3.00
N HIS A 225 -28.35 11.31 -1.80
CA HIS A 225 -29.33 12.19 -1.16
C HIS A 225 -28.75 13.57 -0.87
N LEU A 226 -27.56 13.63 -0.28
CA LEU A 226 -26.87 14.88 0.02
C LEU A 226 -26.49 15.64 -1.26
N MET A 227 -25.96 14.96 -2.28
CA MET A 227 -25.69 15.55 -3.59
C MET A 227 -26.94 16.21 -4.18
N SER A 228 -28.08 15.51 -4.14
CA SER A 228 -29.37 16.05 -4.62
C SER A 228 -29.80 17.30 -3.83
N CYS A 229 -29.71 17.27 -2.50
CA CYS A 229 -30.08 18.41 -1.65
C CYS A 229 -29.17 19.62 -1.88
N VAL A 230 -27.86 19.39 -2.00
CA VAL A 230 -26.87 20.43 -2.32
C VAL A 230 -27.15 21.04 -3.69
N HIS A 231 -27.41 20.21 -4.70
CA HIS A 231 -27.76 20.70 -6.03
C HIS A 231 -29.01 21.59 -6.01
N HIS A 232 -30.07 21.18 -5.32
CA HIS A 232 -31.27 22.00 -5.16
C HIS A 232 -30.95 23.32 -4.44
N ALA A 233 -30.23 23.30 -3.32
CA ALA A 233 -29.88 24.50 -2.57
C ALA A 233 -29.05 25.48 -3.41
N ARG A 234 -28.10 25.00 -4.20
CA ARG A 234 -27.28 25.83 -5.11
C ARG A 234 -28.13 26.50 -6.19
N HIS A 235 -29.17 25.82 -6.67
CA HIS A 235 -30.07 26.36 -7.68
C HIS A 235 -31.08 27.38 -7.12
N SER A 236 -31.65 27.12 -5.94
CA SER A 236 -32.71 27.96 -5.34
C SER A 236 -32.22 28.94 -4.26
N GLY A 237 -30.93 28.93 -3.93
CA GLY A 237 -30.34 29.67 -2.80
C GLY A 237 -30.60 29.03 -1.43
N SER A 238 -31.78 28.43 -1.24
CA SER A 238 -32.10 27.61 -0.07
C SER A 238 -33.05 26.47 -0.43
N PHE A 239 -32.88 25.32 0.22
CA PHE A 239 -33.71 24.14 0.05
C PHE A 239 -34.05 23.55 1.42
N ARG A 240 -35.30 23.12 1.59
CA ARG A 240 -35.75 22.47 2.84
C ARG A 240 -36.26 21.08 2.51
N VAL A 241 -35.78 20.09 3.26
CA VAL A 241 -36.31 18.73 3.23
C VAL A 241 -36.49 18.28 4.68
N HIS A 242 -37.71 17.87 5.02
CA HIS A 242 -38.12 17.66 6.42
C HIS A 242 -37.83 18.93 7.26
N ASP A 243 -37.25 18.76 8.45
CA ASP A 243 -36.90 19.85 9.36
C ASP A 243 -35.47 20.40 9.13
N VAL A 244 -34.83 20.00 8.04
CA VAL A 244 -33.46 20.37 7.71
C VAL A 244 -33.44 21.44 6.62
N VAL A 245 -32.70 22.52 6.88
CA VAL A 245 -32.55 23.63 5.95
C VAL A 245 -31.13 23.66 5.40
N TYR A 246 -31.03 23.65 4.08
CA TYR A 246 -29.82 23.79 3.29
C TYR A 246 -29.78 25.20 2.71
N THR A 247 -28.68 25.92 2.88
CA THR A 247 -28.50 27.28 2.36
C THR A 247 -27.20 27.32 1.58
N ALA A 248 -27.27 27.71 0.30
CA ALA A 248 -26.09 27.82 -0.53
C ALA A 248 -25.39 29.16 -0.29
N HIS A 249 -24.06 29.09 -0.27
CA HIS A 249 -23.18 30.22 -0.10
C HIS A 249 -22.06 30.14 -1.13
N LYS A 250 -21.57 31.30 -1.55
CA LYS A 250 -20.44 31.42 -2.47
C LYS A 250 -19.65 32.66 -2.10
N ASP A 251 -18.33 32.53 -2.11
CA ASP A 251 -17.40 33.65 -2.12
C ASP A 251 -16.53 33.62 -3.39
N SER A 252 -15.49 34.45 -3.45
CA SER A 252 -14.59 34.53 -4.61
C SER A 252 -13.82 33.24 -4.91
N TRP A 253 -13.72 32.33 -3.93
CA TRP A 253 -12.84 31.17 -3.97
C TRP A 253 -13.59 29.85 -3.82
N ASN A 254 -14.71 29.84 -3.10
CA ASN A 254 -15.38 28.64 -2.64
C ASN A 254 -16.90 28.73 -2.78
N GLU A 255 -17.52 27.57 -2.92
CA GLU A 255 -18.97 27.38 -2.85
C GLU A 255 -19.28 26.26 -1.87
N TRP A 256 -20.17 26.52 -0.92
CA TRP A 256 -20.56 25.56 0.11
C TRP A 256 -22.05 25.63 0.41
N VAL A 257 -22.56 24.61 1.09
CA VAL A 257 -23.95 24.58 1.58
C VAL A 257 -23.92 24.42 3.09
N ASP A 258 -24.48 25.39 3.80
CA ASP A 258 -24.69 25.30 5.25
C ASP A 258 -26.01 24.58 5.52
N VAL A 259 -25.96 23.59 6.41
CA VAL A 259 -27.07 22.73 6.79
C VAL A 259 -27.34 22.90 8.27
N LYS A 260 -28.57 23.29 8.61
CA LYS A 260 -29.03 23.39 10.01
C LYS A 260 -29.79 22.13 10.39
N VAL A 261 -29.27 21.40 11.38
CA VAL A 261 -29.83 20.14 11.88
C VAL A 261 -29.87 20.19 13.40
N SER A 262 -31.04 20.16 14.02
CA SER A 262 -31.18 20.08 15.49
C SER A 262 -30.34 21.11 16.26
N GLY A 263 -30.17 22.32 15.70
CA GLY A 263 -29.34 23.40 16.27
C GLY A 263 -27.84 23.32 15.94
N HIS A 264 -27.37 22.24 15.31
CA HIS A 264 -26.02 22.14 14.73
C HIS A 264 -25.96 22.86 13.38
N LEU A 265 -24.77 23.34 13.04
CA LEU A 265 -24.43 23.86 11.72
C LEU A 265 -23.37 22.95 11.08
N VAL A 266 -23.75 22.30 9.99
CA VAL A 266 -22.85 21.46 9.18
C VAL A 266 -22.63 22.14 7.84
N ARG A 267 -21.39 22.33 7.45
CA ARG A 267 -21.00 22.86 6.15
C ARG A 267 -20.61 21.75 5.20
N ILE A 268 -21.23 21.70 4.03
CA ILE A 268 -20.90 20.77 2.96
C ILE A 268 -20.14 21.50 1.85
N TYR A 269 -18.99 20.94 1.47
CA TYR A 269 -18.27 21.25 0.25
C TYR A 269 -18.42 20.10 -0.75
N VAL A 270 -18.53 20.44 -2.04
CA VAL A 270 -18.49 19.47 -3.14
C VAL A 270 -17.24 19.75 -3.94
N ASN A 271 -16.31 18.79 -3.95
CA ASN A 271 -15.04 18.91 -4.65
C ASN A 271 -15.00 17.91 -5.80
N GLU A 272 -14.50 18.35 -6.96
CA GLU A 272 -14.17 17.47 -8.07
C GLU A 272 -12.66 17.19 -8.05
N CYS A 273 -12.31 15.99 -7.64
CA CYS A 273 -10.92 15.59 -7.51
C CYS A 273 -10.50 14.78 -8.76
N PRO A 274 -9.32 15.02 -9.34
CA PRO A 274 -8.82 14.20 -10.43
C PRO A 274 -8.78 12.72 -10.04
N SER A 275 -9.38 11.85 -10.86
CA SER A 275 -9.42 10.41 -10.59
C SER A 275 -8.05 9.74 -10.44
N GLN A 276 -7.00 10.32 -11.03
CA GLN A 276 -5.62 9.83 -10.91
C GLN A 276 -5.02 10.07 -9.52
N ASP A 277 -5.68 10.87 -8.68
CA ASP A 277 -5.25 11.12 -7.31
C ASP A 277 -5.70 10.01 -6.34
N PHE A 278 -6.48 9.04 -6.81
CA PHE A 278 -7.02 7.97 -5.98
C PHE A 278 -6.49 6.60 -6.41
N LEU A 279 -5.96 5.87 -5.43
CA LEU A 279 -5.71 4.43 -5.51
C LEU A 279 -6.73 3.72 -4.61
N THR A 280 -7.46 2.76 -5.17
CA THR A 280 -8.56 2.09 -4.47
C THR A 280 -8.49 0.59 -4.71
N PRO A 281 -9.02 -0.24 -3.79
CA PRO A 281 -9.00 -1.69 -3.96
C PRO A 281 -9.84 -2.17 -5.16
N PHE A 282 -10.72 -1.32 -5.70
CA PHE A 282 -11.66 -1.69 -6.75
C PHE A 282 -11.18 -1.39 -8.16
N THR A 283 -10.14 -0.55 -8.29
CA THR A 283 -9.65 -0.05 -9.57
C THR A 283 -8.14 -0.23 -9.76
N LEU A 284 -7.52 -1.14 -9.00
CA LEU A 284 -6.09 -1.44 -9.16
C LEU A 284 -5.76 -1.93 -10.57
N ASN A 285 -6.68 -2.63 -11.22
CA ASN A 285 -6.56 -3.08 -12.61
C ASN A 285 -6.49 -1.92 -13.64
N GLU A 286 -6.95 -0.71 -13.29
CA GLU A 286 -6.80 0.47 -14.15
C GLU A 286 -5.34 0.96 -14.22
N TRP A 287 -4.53 0.61 -13.21
CA TRP A 287 -3.10 0.91 -13.15
C TRP A 287 -2.32 -0.13 -13.93
N LYS A 288 -2.37 -0.05 -15.26
CA LYS A 288 -1.67 -1.00 -16.14
C LYS A 288 -0.17 -1.08 -15.87
N PRO A 289 0.47 -2.26 -16.03
CA PRO A 289 1.91 -2.42 -15.86
C PRO A 289 2.68 -1.54 -16.85
N LEU A 290 3.93 -1.22 -16.52
CA LEU A 290 4.87 -0.59 -17.44
C LEU A 290 5.35 -1.62 -18.46
N ASP A 291 5.25 -1.27 -19.74
CA ASP A 291 5.70 -2.14 -20.84
C ASP A 291 7.19 -1.94 -21.15
N GLU A 292 7.70 -0.72 -20.94
CA GLU A 292 9.10 -0.34 -21.15
C GLU A 292 9.60 0.60 -20.04
N LEU A 293 10.92 0.75 -19.94
CA LEU A 293 11.53 1.70 -19.00
C LEU A 293 11.28 3.13 -19.51
N PRO A 294 10.71 4.02 -18.68
CA PRO A 294 10.47 5.38 -19.12
C PRO A 294 11.78 6.15 -19.23
N SER A 295 11.95 6.93 -20.31
CA SER A 295 13.08 7.86 -20.46
C SER A 295 13.10 8.94 -19.37
N ARG A 296 11.94 9.25 -18.78
CA ARG A 296 11.80 10.12 -17.62
C ARG A 296 10.86 9.51 -16.59
N TRP A 297 11.37 9.30 -15.39
CA TRP A 297 10.57 8.82 -14.27
C TRP A 297 9.60 9.87 -13.75
N THR A 298 8.39 9.43 -13.42
CA THR A 298 7.32 10.23 -12.84
C THR A 298 6.70 9.46 -11.68
N ILE A 299 6.01 10.16 -10.78
CA ILE A 299 5.27 9.54 -9.68
C ILE A 299 4.27 8.50 -10.19
N LYS A 300 3.61 8.76 -11.31
CA LYS A 300 2.70 7.81 -11.96
C LYS A 300 3.42 6.52 -12.38
N HIS A 301 4.66 6.61 -12.85
CA HIS A 301 5.47 5.42 -13.18
C HIS A 301 5.81 4.62 -11.91
N LEU A 302 6.21 5.29 -10.84
CA LEU A 302 6.46 4.64 -9.54
C LEU A 302 5.22 3.93 -9.02
N VAL A 303 4.05 4.59 -8.99
CA VAL A 303 2.79 3.99 -8.52
C VAL A 303 2.41 2.78 -9.39
N ARG A 304 2.49 2.87 -10.73
CA ARG A 304 2.24 1.72 -11.62
C ARG A 304 3.17 0.55 -11.31
N LEU A 305 4.46 0.82 -11.12
CA LEU A 305 5.45 -0.19 -10.81
C LEU A 305 5.18 -0.89 -9.48
N LEU A 306 4.81 -0.13 -8.44
CA LEU A 306 4.45 -0.66 -7.13
C LEU A 306 3.17 -1.49 -7.18
N VAL A 307 2.12 -1.00 -7.84
CA VAL A 307 0.82 -1.67 -7.96
C VAL A 307 0.89 -2.96 -8.79
N ASN A 308 1.85 -3.08 -9.71
CA ASN A 308 2.01 -4.28 -10.54
C ASN A 308 3.11 -5.23 -10.05
N GLY A 309 3.83 -4.89 -8.98
CA GLY A 309 4.93 -5.71 -8.48
C GLY A 309 6.12 -5.79 -9.45
N GLN A 310 6.37 -4.75 -10.27
CA GLN A 310 7.42 -4.72 -11.29
C GLN A 310 8.79 -4.29 -10.73
N PHE A 311 9.18 -4.92 -9.62
CA PHE A 311 10.41 -4.59 -8.91
C PHE A 311 10.86 -5.74 -8.02
N HIS A 312 12.06 -5.63 -7.49
CA HIS A 312 12.53 -6.44 -6.39
C HIS A 312 13.28 -5.57 -5.37
N HIS A 313 13.44 -6.09 -4.15
CA HIS A 313 14.24 -5.47 -3.10
C HIS A 313 13.77 -4.07 -2.70
N ILE A 314 12.45 -3.84 -2.64
CA ILE A 314 11.93 -2.58 -2.13
C ILE A 314 12.25 -2.42 -0.64
N LYS A 315 12.84 -1.29 -0.28
CA LYS A 315 13.26 -0.98 1.09
C LYS A 315 13.27 0.51 1.36
N ARG A 316 13.23 0.86 2.64
CA ARG A 316 13.55 2.17 3.18
C ARG A 316 15.05 2.22 3.48
N ASP A 317 15.74 3.18 2.87
CA ASP A 317 17.19 3.37 3.03
C ASP A 317 17.53 4.25 4.24
N TYR A 318 16.66 5.19 4.61
CA TYR A 318 16.71 5.96 5.85
C TYR A 318 15.42 6.76 6.07
N TYR A 319 15.21 7.18 7.31
CA TYR A 319 14.26 8.19 7.73
C TYR A 319 14.84 8.93 8.93
N TYR A 320 14.98 10.25 8.81
CA TYR A 320 15.44 11.12 9.89
C TYR A 320 14.28 11.95 10.45
N THR A 321 14.23 12.07 11.76
CA THR A 321 13.45 13.04 12.50
C THR A 321 14.39 14.12 13.05
N ASP A 322 13.86 15.10 13.78
CA ASP A 322 14.70 16.08 14.48
C ASP A 322 15.42 15.46 15.69
N ASP A 323 15.06 14.23 16.10
CA ASP A 323 15.70 13.47 17.17
C ASP A 323 16.58 12.34 16.60
N TYR A 324 17.81 12.71 16.24
CA TYR A 324 18.80 11.79 15.68
C TYR A 324 19.20 10.66 16.64
N ALA A 325 19.07 10.87 17.95
CA ALA A 325 19.36 9.82 18.94
C ALA A 325 18.26 8.74 18.90
N TYR A 326 17.00 9.17 18.86
CA TYR A 326 15.86 8.28 18.63
C TYR A 326 15.96 7.56 17.28
N ASP A 327 16.33 8.28 16.20
CA ASP A 327 16.50 7.65 14.90
C ASP A 327 17.60 6.59 14.93
N ALA A 328 18.77 6.89 15.51
CA ALA A 328 19.86 5.94 15.65
C ALA A 328 19.43 4.69 16.44
N ALA A 329 18.72 4.87 17.55
CA ALA A 329 18.15 3.77 18.33
C ALA A 329 17.16 2.93 17.50
N CYS A 330 16.33 3.58 16.68
CA CYS A 330 15.40 2.92 15.76
C CYS A 330 16.03 2.50 14.42
N GLY A 331 17.36 2.57 14.28
CA GLY A 331 18.03 2.18 13.03
C GLY A 331 17.72 3.03 11.81
N TYR A 332 17.35 4.29 12.01
CA TYR A 332 16.83 5.22 10.99
C TYR A 332 15.64 4.66 10.23
N ARG A 333 14.87 3.77 10.88
CA ARG A 333 13.73 3.04 10.29
C ARG A 333 14.07 2.36 8.97
N LYS A 334 15.35 1.98 8.78
CA LYS A 334 15.80 1.24 7.61
C LYS A 334 15.07 -0.08 7.56
N GLY A 335 14.76 -0.54 6.36
CA GLY A 335 14.31 -1.92 6.18
C GLY A 335 13.37 -2.21 5.04
N TYR A 336 13.01 -3.48 4.93
CA TYR A 336 12.17 -3.96 3.84
C TYR A 336 10.75 -3.43 3.95
N ILE A 337 10.17 -3.19 2.78
CA ILE A 337 8.78 -2.77 2.67
C ILE A 337 7.98 -3.99 2.22
N ASP A 338 7.35 -4.67 3.17
CA ASP A 338 6.61 -5.90 2.91
C ASP A 338 5.37 -5.69 2.05
N ASN A 339 4.69 -4.56 2.27
CA ASN A 339 3.49 -4.17 1.55
C ASN A 339 3.74 -2.90 0.71
N PRO A 340 4.05 -3.05 -0.59
CA PRO A 340 4.31 -1.94 -1.49
C PRO A 340 3.07 -1.10 -1.82
N LEU A 341 1.84 -1.61 -1.59
CA LEU A 341 0.62 -0.84 -1.84
C LEU A 341 0.46 0.29 -0.83
N HIS A 342 0.95 0.15 0.41
CA HIS A 342 1.01 1.27 1.35
C HIS A 342 1.86 2.42 0.81
N VAL A 343 2.99 2.10 0.17
CA VAL A 343 3.84 3.10 -0.48
C VAL A 343 3.10 3.70 -1.68
N ALA A 344 2.47 2.88 -2.51
CA ALA A 344 1.70 3.36 -3.65
C ALA A 344 0.59 4.35 -3.22
N CYS A 345 -0.13 4.08 -2.13
CA CYS A 345 -1.13 4.98 -1.55
C CYS A 345 -0.55 6.30 -1.03
N GLN A 346 0.69 6.31 -0.53
CA GLN A 346 1.34 7.56 -0.12
C GLN A 346 1.73 8.42 -1.32
N TRP A 347 2.12 7.77 -2.43
CA TRP A 347 2.61 8.45 -3.63
C TRP A 347 1.51 8.84 -4.63
N VAL A 348 0.36 8.17 -4.63
CA VAL A 348 -0.74 8.50 -5.54
C VAL A 348 -1.28 9.91 -5.27
N GLY A 349 -1.56 10.67 -6.33
CA GLY A 349 -2.06 12.05 -6.22
C GLY A 349 -1.04 13.09 -5.75
N GLU A 350 0.19 12.68 -5.43
CA GLU A 350 1.26 13.60 -5.08
C GLU A 350 1.66 14.41 -6.32
N LYS A 351 1.35 15.71 -6.30
CA LYS A 351 1.48 16.63 -7.46
C LYS A 351 2.78 17.43 -7.47
N LYS A 352 3.72 17.11 -6.56
CA LYS A 352 4.97 17.81 -6.22
C LYS A 352 4.82 18.70 -4.98
N ARG A 353 5.01 18.14 -3.80
CA ARG A 353 5.68 18.86 -2.72
C ARG A 353 7.11 19.13 -3.15
N SER A 354 7.61 20.33 -2.86
CA SER A 354 8.91 20.88 -3.23
C SER A 354 10.14 20.04 -2.85
N CYS A 355 9.95 18.88 -2.23
CA CYS A 355 10.99 18.03 -1.69
C CYS A 355 10.93 16.57 -2.18
N THR A 356 9.96 16.22 -3.03
CA THR A 356 9.88 14.85 -3.58
C THR A 356 11.06 14.58 -4.51
N SER A 357 11.72 13.44 -4.31
CA SER A 357 12.84 13.00 -5.13
C SER A 357 12.49 11.68 -5.82
N LEU A 358 12.79 11.59 -7.12
CA LEU A 358 12.81 10.34 -7.89
C LEU A 358 14.10 10.34 -8.71
N HIS A 359 14.96 9.37 -8.45
CA HIS A 359 16.24 9.22 -9.13
C HIS A 359 16.39 7.79 -9.61
N PHE A 360 16.66 7.62 -10.90
CA PHE A 360 16.92 6.33 -11.52
C PHE A 360 18.39 6.25 -11.93
N SER A 361 19.09 5.21 -11.51
CA SER A 361 20.49 4.95 -11.86
C SER A 361 20.63 3.81 -12.88
N ASP A 362 21.81 3.73 -13.48
CA ASP A 362 22.13 2.78 -14.56
C ASP A 362 22.00 1.31 -14.11
N ASP A 363 22.15 1.02 -12.81
CA ASP A 363 21.93 -0.31 -12.20
C ASP A 363 20.44 -0.68 -12.05
N ARG A 364 19.55 0.00 -12.76
CA ARG A 364 18.08 -0.11 -12.67
C ARG A 364 17.51 0.17 -11.29
N ARG A 365 18.25 0.83 -10.41
CA ARG A 365 17.75 1.23 -9.10
C ARG A 365 16.96 2.52 -9.22
N LEU A 366 15.75 2.49 -8.67
CA LEU A 366 14.91 3.66 -8.49
C LEU A 366 14.93 4.03 -7.02
N SER A 367 15.49 5.20 -6.69
CA SER A 367 15.44 5.80 -5.37
C SER A 367 14.37 6.88 -5.34
N PHE A 368 13.59 6.92 -4.26
CA PHE A 368 12.50 7.86 -4.10
C PHE A 368 12.26 8.25 -2.63
N GLY A 369 11.81 9.48 -2.39
CA GLY A 369 11.50 9.99 -1.05
C GLY A 369 10.62 11.22 -1.12
N PHE A 370 9.86 11.51 -0.04
CA PHE A 370 8.99 12.69 0.01
C PHE A 370 9.76 13.98 0.35
N HIS A 371 10.84 13.83 1.11
CA HIS A 371 11.64 14.89 1.68
C HIS A 371 13.12 14.50 1.70
N SER A 372 14.00 15.46 2.01
CA SER A 372 15.44 15.21 2.12
C SER A 372 15.81 14.32 3.30
N ASN A 373 14.91 14.16 4.26
CA ASN A 373 15.10 13.33 5.44
C ASN A 373 14.57 11.89 5.28
N ASP A 374 14.00 11.51 4.13
CA ASP A 374 13.57 10.14 3.88
C ASP A 374 14.01 9.63 2.50
N SER A 375 14.33 8.35 2.44
CA SER A 375 14.63 7.69 1.17
C SER A 375 14.26 6.23 1.21
N SER A 376 13.73 5.75 0.09
CA SER A 376 13.45 4.37 -0.22
C SER A 376 14.05 4.05 -1.58
N SER A 377 14.34 2.78 -1.82
CA SER A 377 14.79 2.31 -3.13
C SER A 377 14.24 0.95 -3.47
N LEU A 378 14.24 0.66 -4.76
CA LEU A 378 13.91 -0.64 -5.34
C LEU A 378 14.74 -0.86 -6.61
N ILE A 379 14.82 -2.10 -7.07
CA ILE A 379 15.41 -2.43 -8.37
C ILE A 379 14.27 -2.76 -9.33
N VAL A 380 14.24 -2.09 -10.48
CA VAL A 380 13.17 -2.21 -11.46
C VAL A 380 13.30 -3.52 -12.26
N ASP A 381 12.24 -4.32 -12.26
CA ASP A 381 12.11 -5.53 -13.07
C ASP A 381 10.70 -5.58 -13.68
N LEU A 382 10.59 -5.17 -14.95
CA LEU A 382 9.33 -5.09 -15.67
C LEU A 382 8.64 -6.44 -15.86
N ASN A 383 9.35 -7.56 -15.68
CA ASN A 383 8.80 -8.91 -15.79
C ASN A 383 8.34 -9.47 -14.44
N ASN A 384 8.70 -8.84 -13.32
CA ASN A 384 8.27 -9.31 -12.01
C ASN A 384 6.80 -8.99 -11.74
N ARG A 385 6.12 -9.83 -10.97
CA ARG A 385 4.73 -9.66 -10.57
C ARG A 385 4.52 -10.16 -9.15
N PHE A 386 3.40 -9.76 -8.54
CA PHE A 386 2.94 -10.38 -7.30
C PHE A 386 2.67 -11.87 -7.48
N LEU A 387 2.74 -12.60 -6.37
CA LEU A 387 2.48 -14.03 -6.36
C LEU A 387 1.00 -14.30 -6.59
N LEU A 388 0.72 -15.49 -7.15
CA LEU A 388 -0.64 -16.01 -7.29
C LEU A 388 -1.14 -16.65 -5.99
N GLU A 389 -0.22 -17.15 -5.16
CA GLU A 389 -0.50 -17.78 -3.87
C GLU A 389 0.47 -17.25 -2.80
N ASP A 390 -0.02 -17.11 -1.56
CA ASP A 390 0.77 -16.63 -0.45
C ASP A 390 1.82 -17.68 -0.08
N VAL A 391 3.07 -17.24 0.08
CA VAL A 391 4.18 -18.15 0.37
C VAL A 391 3.95 -18.93 1.67
N ASN A 392 3.34 -18.30 2.67
CA ASN A 392 3.09 -18.94 3.96
C ASN A 392 2.03 -20.03 3.88
N THR A 393 1.02 -19.87 3.02
CA THR A 393 -0.03 -20.87 2.80
C THR A 393 0.52 -22.10 2.08
N GLU A 394 1.37 -21.87 1.07
CA GLU A 394 2.05 -22.94 0.34
C GLU A 394 2.96 -23.75 1.29
N VAL A 395 3.67 -23.07 2.20
CA VAL A 395 4.50 -23.71 3.24
C VAL A 395 3.67 -24.59 4.17
N ALA A 396 2.58 -24.08 4.73
CA ALA A 396 1.75 -24.84 5.67
C ALA A 396 1.16 -26.11 5.03
N PHE A 397 0.70 -26.00 3.78
CA PHE A 397 0.21 -27.14 3.01
C PHE A 397 1.29 -28.21 2.82
N TYR A 398 2.52 -27.81 2.47
CA TYR A 398 3.62 -28.76 2.30
C TYR A 398 4.07 -29.39 3.62
N GLU A 399 4.14 -28.62 4.71
CA GLU A 399 4.46 -29.16 6.02
C GLU A 399 3.44 -30.22 6.45
N GLU A 400 2.14 -29.95 6.29
CA GLU A 400 1.09 -30.92 6.60
C GLU A 400 1.14 -32.17 5.70
N THR A 401 1.43 -31.99 4.41
CA THR A 401 1.47 -33.10 3.44
C THR A 401 2.72 -33.97 3.63
N PHE A 402 3.89 -33.37 3.86
CA PHE A 402 5.14 -34.12 4.03
C PHE A 402 5.25 -34.75 5.42
N LEU A 403 4.78 -34.11 6.49
CA LEU A 403 4.75 -34.73 7.82
C LEU A 403 3.85 -35.97 7.85
N LYS A 404 2.74 -35.97 7.08
CA LYS A 404 1.86 -37.15 6.91
C LYS A 404 2.44 -38.26 6.03
N LEU A 405 3.46 -37.97 5.21
CA LEU A 405 4.14 -38.97 4.37
C LEU A 405 5.38 -39.56 5.06
N SER A 406 5.92 -38.87 6.07
CA SER A 406 7.05 -39.33 6.88
C SER A 406 6.65 -40.02 8.20
N ALA A 407 5.36 -40.03 8.53
CA ALA A 407 4.77 -40.77 9.64
C ALA A 407 3.99 -41.97 9.07
#